data_AF-A0A1R1PRV7-F1
#
_entry.id   AF-A0A1R1PRV7-F1
#
_cell.length_a   1.000
_cell.length_b   1.000
_cell.length_c   1.000
_cell.angle_alpha   90.00
_cell.angle_beta   90.00
_cell.angle_gamma   90.00
#
_symmetry.space_group_name_H-M   'P 1'
#
loop_
_entity.id
_entity.type
_entity.pdbx_description
1 polymer ?
#
loop_
_entity_poly.entity_id
_entity_poly.type
_entity_poly.pdbx_seq_one_letter_code
_entity_poly.pdbx_strand_id
1 'polypeptide(L)'
;MVSLLKLANITEEGVEFENPYDGKKLLLTPEESIGLQNTIGADIMMQLDDVVSSLVEGPRVEEAMYRSIRWLDRSIKANKNPEKQNLFPIVQGGLDPELRKISAIELTKRDAPGYAIGGLSGGEKKDSFWRMVKLSAQTLPEAKPKYCMGVGYAEDLVVCSALGVDMYDCVFPTRTAVSI
;
A
#
# COMPACT_ATOMS: atom_id res chain seq x y z
N MET A 1 -6.76 -5.06 2.31
CA MET A 1 -6.86 -6.48 1.88
C MET A 1 -6.30 -7.40 2.98
N VAL A 2 -6.99 -7.50 4.13
CA VAL A 2 -6.55 -8.33 5.29
C VAL A 2 -7.30 -9.68 5.31
N SER A 3 -8.21 -9.89 4.36
CA SER A 3 -9.20 -10.97 4.41
C SER A 3 -8.71 -12.34 3.90
N LEU A 4 -7.61 -12.39 3.13
CA LEU A 4 -7.11 -13.64 2.52
C LEU A 4 -5.72 -14.07 3.03
N LEU A 5 -5.10 -13.30 3.94
CA LEU A 5 -3.75 -13.60 4.45
C LEU A 5 -3.62 -14.96 5.14
N LYS A 6 -4.71 -15.51 5.69
CA LYS A 6 -4.70 -16.87 6.29
C LYS A 6 -4.44 -17.98 5.26
N LEU A 7 -4.63 -17.70 3.98
CA LEU A 7 -4.45 -18.63 2.86
C LEU A 7 -3.23 -18.26 2.00
N ALA A 8 -2.40 -17.32 2.46
CA ALA A 8 -1.29 -16.78 1.69
C ALA A 8 0.06 -17.10 2.32
N ASN A 9 1.01 -17.56 1.49
CA ASN A 9 2.41 -17.70 1.83
C ASN A 9 3.22 -16.65 1.05
N ILE A 10 4.01 -15.85 1.76
CA ILE A 10 4.73 -14.73 1.16
C ILE A 10 6.21 -15.09 1.12
N THR A 11 6.78 -15.10 -0.07
CA THR A 11 8.21 -15.35 -0.29
C THR A 11 8.83 -14.13 -0.99
N GLU A 12 10.12 -14.18 -1.32
CA GLU A 12 10.73 -13.12 -2.13
C GLU A 12 10.16 -13.10 -3.56
N GLU A 13 9.71 -14.24 -4.09
CA GLU A 13 9.20 -14.38 -5.44
C GLU A 13 7.88 -13.64 -5.63
N GLY A 14 6.95 -13.80 -4.68
CA GLY A 14 5.62 -13.20 -4.71
C GLY A 14 4.74 -13.70 -3.58
N VAL A 15 3.43 -13.58 -3.78
CA VAL A 15 2.41 -14.08 -2.85
C VAL A 15 1.79 -15.34 -3.43
N GLU A 16 2.00 -16.48 -2.78
CA GLU A 16 1.28 -17.72 -3.08
C GLU A 16 -0.04 -17.70 -2.32
N PHE A 17 -1.15 -18.00 -2.98
CA PHE A 17 -2.45 -18.10 -2.33
C PHE A 17 -3.36 -19.12 -3.01
N GLU A 18 -4.37 -19.56 -2.29
CA GLU A 18 -5.39 -20.46 -2.81
C GLU A 18 -6.54 -19.68 -3.46
N ASN A 19 -6.91 -20.05 -4.68
CA ASN A 19 -8.07 -19.51 -5.35
C ASN A 19 -9.34 -19.88 -4.55
N PRO A 20 -10.13 -18.89 -4.08
CA PRO A 20 -11.30 -19.16 -3.24
C PRO A 20 -12.43 -19.89 -3.98
N TYR A 21 -12.39 -19.96 -5.32
CA TYR A 21 -13.43 -20.61 -6.12
C TYR A 21 -13.14 -22.08 -6.41
N ASP A 22 -11.88 -22.43 -6.72
CA ASP A 22 -11.52 -23.78 -7.18
C ASP A 22 -10.36 -24.44 -6.41
N GLY A 23 -9.81 -23.78 -5.40
CA GLY A 23 -8.76 -24.33 -4.53
C GLY A 23 -7.38 -24.43 -5.19
N LYS A 24 -7.19 -23.92 -6.41
CA LYS A 24 -5.88 -23.96 -7.05
C LYS A 24 -4.91 -22.99 -6.39
N LYS A 25 -3.67 -23.43 -6.21
CA LYS A 25 -2.58 -22.56 -5.80
C LYS A 25 -2.20 -21.64 -6.96
N LEU A 26 -2.18 -20.35 -6.68
CA LEU A 26 -1.76 -19.28 -7.57
C LEU A 26 -0.56 -18.58 -6.95
N LEU A 27 0.32 -18.08 -7.79
CA LEU A 27 1.39 -17.16 -7.40
C LEU A 27 1.08 -15.82 -8.06
N LEU A 28 1.14 -14.75 -7.27
CA LEU A 28 1.10 -13.38 -7.77
C LEU A 28 2.45 -12.73 -7.49
N THR A 29 3.23 -12.55 -8.54
CA THR A 29 4.49 -11.82 -8.53
C THR A 29 4.28 -10.32 -8.82
N PRO A 30 5.22 -9.43 -8.45
CA PRO A 30 5.23 -8.04 -8.91
C PRO A 30 5.07 -7.89 -10.43
N GLU A 31 5.74 -8.73 -11.21
CA GLU A 31 5.69 -8.71 -12.68
C GLU A 31 4.30 -9.06 -13.20
N GLU A 32 3.66 -10.10 -12.66
CA GLU A 32 2.30 -10.48 -13.02
C GLU A 32 1.28 -9.43 -12.60
N SER A 33 1.40 -8.87 -11.38
CA SER A 33 0.54 -7.79 -10.90
C SER A 33 0.56 -6.59 -11.84
N ILE A 34 1.75 -6.15 -12.26
CA ILE A 34 1.89 -5.04 -13.20
C ILE A 34 1.41 -5.42 -14.60
N GLY A 35 1.67 -6.64 -15.07
CA GLY A 35 1.16 -7.12 -16.36
C GLY A 35 -0.36 -7.13 -16.44
N LEU A 36 -1.03 -7.53 -15.36
CA LEU A 36 -2.49 -7.48 -15.22
C LEU A 36 -3.00 -6.04 -15.23
N GLN A 37 -2.38 -5.15 -14.46
CA GLN A 37 -2.75 -3.72 -14.42
C GLN A 37 -2.50 -3.01 -15.76
N ASN A 38 -1.43 -3.37 -16.49
CA ASN A 38 -1.23 -2.89 -17.86
C ASN A 38 -2.35 -3.36 -18.81
N THR A 39 -2.83 -4.59 -18.65
CA THR A 39 -3.93 -5.15 -19.48
C THR A 39 -5.27 -4.49 -19.16
N ILE A 40 -5.54 -4.21 -17.88
CA ILE A 40 -6.73 -3.47 -17.44
C ILE A 40 -6.71 -2.05 -18.00
N GLY A 41 -5.53 -1.46 -18.19
CA GLY A 41 -5.38 -0.10 -18.72
C GLY A 41 -5.72 1.00 -17.70
N ALA A 42 -5.51 0.73 -16.40
CA ALA A 42 -5.74 1.71 -15.34
C ALA A 42 -4.80 2.91 -15.43
N ASP A 43 -5.31 4.13 -15.22
CA ASP A 43 -4.52 5.37 -15.26
C ASP A 43 -3.48 5.47 -14.14
N ILE A 44 -3.83 4.92 -12.96
CA ILE A 44 -2.95 4.78 -11.79
C ILE A 44 -2.88 3.30 -11.42
N MET A 45 -1.65 2.80 -11.32
CA MET A 45 -1.33 1.45 -10.90
C MET A 45 -0.66 1.48 -9.55
N MET A 46 -0.85 0.42 -8.77
CA MET A 46 -0.20 0.24 -7.47
C MET A 46 0.87 -0.83 -7.59
N GLN A 47 2.02 -0.64 -6.93
CA GLN A 47 2.98 -1.74 -6.78
C GLN A 47 2.33 -2.92 -6.04
N LEU A 48 2.85 -4.12 -6.25
CA LEU A 48 2.64 -5.20 -5.28
C LEU A 48 3.51 -4.91 -4.05
N ASP A 49 2.95 -5.08 -2.86
CA ASP A 49 3.64 -4.87 -1.57
C ASP A 49 3.38 -6.02 -0.60
N ASP A 50 4.29 -6.19 0.36
CA ASP A 50 4.16 -7.16 1.44
C ASP A 50 3.52 -6.47 2.65
N VAL A 51 2.19 -6.61 2.74
CA VAL A 51 1.39 -5.96 3.78
C VAL A 51 1.35 -6.80 5.05
N VAL A 52 1.72 -6.16 6.16
CA VAL A 52 1.58 -6.71 7.51
C VAL A 52 0.53 -5.91 8.27
N SER A 53 -0.23 -6.58 9.15
CA SER A 53 -1.18 -5.90 10.04
C SER A 53 -0.47 -4.85 10.89
N SER A 54 -1.10 -3.69 11.08
CA SER A 54 -0.58 -2.59 11.92
C SER A 54 -0.36 -3.00 13.38
N LEU A 55 -0.97 -4.09 13.83
CA LEU A 55 -0.83 -4.64 15.18
C LEU A 55 0.31 -5.67 15.33
N VAL A 56 0.96 -6.06 14.23
CA VAL A 56 2.12 -6.97 14.29
C VAL A 56 3.34 -6.15 14.67
N GLU A 57 4.10 -6.68 15.62
CA GLU A 57 5.36 -6.11 16.09
C GLU A 57 6.53 -7.03 15.75
N GLY A 58 7.74 -6.47 15.75
CA GLY A 58 8.98 -7.23 15.60
C GLY A 58 9.49 -7.34 14.14
N PRO A 59 10.43 -8.26 13.89
CA PRO A 59 11.26 -8.26 12.66
C PRO A 59 10.47 -8.48 11.38
N ARG A 60 9.25 -9.03 11.46
CA ARG A 60 8.39 -9.26 10.31
C ARG A 60 7.99 -7.95 9.59
N VAL A 61 7.85 -6.86 10.34
CA VAL A 61 7.48 -5.54 9.79
C VAL A 61 8.62 -4.97 8.95
N GLU A 62 9.84 -5.06 9.46
CA GLU A 62 11.07 -4.64 8.77
C GLU A 62 11.30 -5.47 7.51
N GLU A 63 11.14 -6.79 7.61
CA GLU A 63 11.24 -7.71 6.47
C GLU A 63 10.24 -7.36 5.35
N ALA A 64 8.98 -7.11 5.70
CA ALA A 64 7.94 -6.71 4.76
C ALA A 64 8.27 -5.38 4.07
N MET A 65 8.73 -4.41 4.85
CA MET A 65 9.09 -3.08 4.36
C MET A 65 10.23 -3.19 3.32
N TYR A 66 11.31 -3.90 3.63
CA TYR A 66 12.40 -4.09 2.69
C TYR A 66 12.01 -4.94 1.47
N ARG A 67 11.17 -5.96 1.64
CA ARG A 67 10.63 -6.74 0.51
C ARG A 67 9.81 -5.84 -0.42
N SER A 68 8.95 -4.99 0.12
CA SER A 68 8.13 -4.04 -0.64
C SER A 68 8.99 -3.05 -1.44
N ILE A 69 10.13 -2.62 -0.91
CA ILE A 69 11.10 -1.78 -1.66
C ILE A 69 11.70 -2.57 -2.83
N ARG A 70 12.13 -3.82 -2.62
CA ARG A 70 12.68 -4.65 -3.72
C ARG A 70 11.62 -4.98 -4.77
N TRP A 71 10.38 -5.19 -4.35
CA TRP A 71 9.24 -5.43 -5.24
C TRP A 71 8.85 -4.19 -6.05
N LEU A 72 9.08 -2.98 -5.55
CA LEU A 72 8.93 -1.77 -6.36
C LEU A 72 9.86 -1.80 -7.57
N ASP A 73 11.14 -2.13 -7.38
CA ASP A 73 12.10 -2.13 -8.49
C ASP A 73 11.70 -3.13 -9.58
N ARG A 74 11.19 -4.30 -9.17
CA ARG A 74 10.59 -5.30 -10.06
C ARG A 74 9.35 -4.76 -10.78
N SER A 75 8.47 -4.08 -10.06
CA SER A 75 7.25 -3.48 -10.60
C SER A 75 7.55 -2.40 -11.63
N ILE A 76 8.52 -1.53 -11.37
CA ILE A 76 8.97 -0.48 -12.31
C ILE A 76 9.48 -1.13 -13.59
N LYS A 77 10.33 -2.16 -13.47
CA LYS A 77 10.86 -2.88 -14.64
C LYS A 77 9.78 -3.59 -15.45
N ALA A 78 8.71 -4.05 -14.80
CA ALA A 78 7.61 -4.75 -15.45
C ALA A 78 6.62 -3.82 -16.18
N ASN A 79 6.56 -2.54 -15.81
CA ASN A 79 5.61 -1.60 -16.40
C ASN A 79 5.95 -1.31 -17.88
N LYS A 80 5.08 -1.73 -18.79
CA LYS A 80 5.26 -1.55 -20.24
C LYS A 80 4.74 -0.21 -20.76
N ASN A 81 3.97 0.54 -19.96
CA ASN A 81 3.29 1.76 -20.36
C ASN A 81 3.57 2.96 -19.42
N PRO A 82 4.84 3.27 -19.07
CA PRO A 82 5.14 4.31 -18.08
C PRO A 82 4.66 5.72 -18.46
N GLU A 83 4.53 6.00 -19.77
CA GLU A 83 4.04 7.29 -20.29
C GLU A 83 2.51 7.46 -20.19
N LYS A 84 1.78 6.38 -19.88
CA LYS A 84 0.30 6.37 -19.87
C LYS A 84 -0.29 5.91 -18.54
N GLN A 85 0.42 5.07 -17.80
CA GLN A 85 -0.05 4.47 -16.55
C GLN A 85 0.92 4.79 -15.42
N ASN A 86 0.45 5.55 -14.45
CA ASN A 86 1.25 6.06 -13.35
C ASN A 86 1.41 5.01 -12.25
N LEU A 87 2.62 4.55 -11.97
CA LEU A 87 2.88 3.56 -10.92
C LEU A 87 3.16 4.23 -9.56
N PHE A 88 2.33 3.96 -8.56
CA PHE A 88 2.49 4.47 -7.20
C PHE A 88 3.15 3.44 -6.29
N PRO A 89 4.35 3.73 -5.75
CA PRO A 89 4.91 2.99 -4.62
C PRO A 89 4.10 3.16 -3.33
N ILE A 90 4.21 2.19 -2.43
CA ILE A 90 3.43 2.13 -1.18
C ILE A 90 4.39 2.16 0.01
N VAL A 91 4.29 3.21 0.83
CA VAL A 91 5.02 3.33 2.10
C VAL A 91 4.48 2.28 3.09
N GLN A 92 5.40 1.44 3.58
CA GLN A 92 5.17 0.42 4.61
C GLN A 92 5.97 0.74 5.88
N GLY A 93 5.93 -0.16 6.86
CA GLY A 93 6.63 0.00 8.15
C GLY A 93 5.73 -0.04 9.38
N GLY A 94 4.44 -0.38 9.21
CA GLY A 94 3.51 -0.54 10.34
C GLY A 94 3.39 0.73 11.18
N LEU A 95 3.45 0.57 12.50
CA LEU A 95 3.44 1.66 13.49
C LEU A 95 4.84 2.05 13.98
N ASP A 96 5.90 1.61 13.30
CA ASP A 96 7.27 1.98 13.60
C ASP A 96 7.66 3.27 12.82
N PRO A 97 7.95 4.38 13.52
CA PRO A 97 8.32 5.65 12.88
C PRO A 97 9.59 5.55 12.03
N GLU A 98 10.60 4.81 12.49
CA GLU A 98 11.88 4.73 11.79
C GLU A 98 11.74 3.90 10.51
N LEU A 99 11.02 2.76 10.58
CA LEU A 99 10.76 1.96 9.38
C LEU A 99 9.90 2.71 8.37
N ARG A 100 8.91 3.50 8.81
CA ARG A 100 8.12 4.38 7.93
C ARG A 100 8.99 5.40 7.21
N LYS A 101 9.92 6.03 7.93
CA LYS A 101 10.83 7.02 7.40
C LYS A 101 11.81 6.41 6.40
N ILE A 102 12.39 5.25 6.74
CA ILE A 102 13.26 4.48 5.83
C ILE A 102 12.48 4.12 4.56
N SER A 103 11.28 3.56 4.69
CA SER A 103 10.43 3.21 3.57
C SER A 103 10.17 4.41 2.66
N ALA A 104 9.68 5.52 3.20
CA ALA A 104 9.43 6.72 2.42
C ALA A 104 10.69 7.22 1.69
N ILE A 105 11.82 7.36 2.40
CA ILE A 105 13.09 7.81 1.81
C ILE A 105 13.54 6.88 0.68
N GLU A 106 13.53 5.55 0.88
CA GLU A 106 13.95 4.61 -0.15
C GLU A 106 13.06 4.65 -1.40
N LEU A 107 11.74 4.76 -1.22
CA LEU A 107 10.80 4.85 -2.34
C LEU A 107 10.98 6.17 -3.12
N THR A 108 11.31 7.28 -2.45
CA THR A 108 11.53 8.57 -3.14
C THR A 108 12.71 8.58 -4.10
N LYS A 109 13.70 7.69 -3.92
CA LYS A 109 14.85 7.57 -4.83
C LYS A 109 14.46 7.18 -6.25
N ARG A 110 13.22 6.68 -6.47
CA ARG A 110 12.70 6.27 -7.78
C ARG A 110 11.88 7.36 -8.49
N ASP A 111 11.69 8.53 -7.88
CA ASP A 111 10.92 9.67 -8.43
C ASP A 111 9.58 9.27 -9.10
N ALA A 112 8.75 8.55 -8.35
CA ALA A 112 7.46 8.10 -8.83
C ALA A 112 6.48 9.27 -9.07
N PRO A 113 5.46 9.10 -9.93
CA PRO A 113 4.45 10.12 -10.18
C PRO A 113 3.58 10.45 -8.95
N GLY A 114 3.52 9.57 -7.96
CA GLY A 114 2.84 9.75 -6.69
C GLY A 114 3.15 8.64 -5.70
N TYR A 115 2.71 8.77 -4.45
CA TYR A 115 3.08 7.86 -3.37
C TYR A 115 1.87 7.51 -2.52
N ALA A 116 1.77 6.25 -2.14
CA ALA A 116 0.72 5.78 -1.26
C ALA A 116 1.23 5.51 0.16
N ILE A 117 0.32 5.62 1.13
CA ILE A 117 0.51 5.33 2.54
C ILE A 117 -0.31 4.08 2.85
N GLY A 118 0.37 2.94 2.96
CA GLY A 118 -0.23 1.62 3.18
C GLY A 118 -0.07 1.13 4.62
N GLY A 119 -0.65 -0.04 4.90
CA GLY A 119 -0.47 -0.76 6.17
C GLY A 119 -1.08 -0.06 7.40
N LEU A 120 -2.06 0.82 7.18
CA LEU A 120 -2.81 1.54 8.23
C LEU A 120 -4.32 1.24 8.13
N SER A 121 -5.08 1.77 9.07
CA SER A 121 -6.52 1.55 9.24
C SER A 121 -6.88 0.07 9.46
N GLY A 122 -6.00 -0.67 10.15
CA GLY A 122 -6.08 -2.12 10.38
C GLY A 122 -6.51 -2.54 11.78
N GLY A 123 -6.79 -1.59 12.67
CA GLY A 123 -7.22 -1.83 14.06
C GLY A 123 -6.39 -1.09 15.11
N GLU A 124 -5.41 -0.29 14.69
CA GLU A 124 -4.62 0.55 15.57
C GLU A 124 -5.42 1.69 16.21
N LYS A 125 -4.86 2.30 17.26
CA LYS A 125 -5.43 3.50 17.89
C LYS A 125 -5.31 4.70 16.95
N LYS A 126 -6.31 5.59 16.95
CA LYS A 126 -6.34 6.82 16.13
C LYS A 126 -5.11 7.71 16.27
N ASP A 127 -4.63 7.89 17.50
CA ASP A 127 -3.42 8.69 17.77
C ASP A 127 -2.17 8.07 17.11
N SER A 128 -2.02 6.75 17.16
CA SER A 128 -0.95 6.03 16.45
C SER A 128 -1.10 6.17 14.94
N PHE A 129 -2.31 5.98 14.42
CA PHE A 129 -2.65 6.13 13.00
C PHE A 129 -2.28 7.52 12.46
N TRP A 130 -2.78 8.60 13.07
CA TRP A 130 -2.52 9.96 12.59
C TRP A 130 -1.05 10.36 12.69
N ARG A 131 -0.32 9.90 13.71
CA ARG A 131 1.14 10.11 13.80
C ARG A 131 1.88 9.47 12.64
N MET A 132 1.50 8.25 12.24
CA MET A 132 2.11 7.55 11.12
C MET A 132 1.77 8.21 9.78
N VAL A 133 0.52 8.63 9.59
CA VAL A 133 0.11 9.39 8.40
C VAL A 133 0.91 10.68 8.28
N LYS A 134 0.97 11.48 9.37
CA LYS A 134 1.73 12.73 9.40
C LYS A 134 3.19 12.51 9.03
N LEU A 135 3.83 11.52 9.66
CA LEU A 135 5.24 11.23 9.42
C LEU A 135 5.50 10.84 7.97
N SER A 136 4.67 9.94 7.41
CA SER A 136 4.78 9.53 6.00
C SER A 136 4.58 10.74 5.08
N ALA A 137 3.52 11.52 5.29
CA ALA A 137 3.20 12.67 4.44
C ALA A 137 4.30 13.75 4.45
N GLN A 138 4.90 14.02 5.62
CA GLN A 138 6.01 14.98 5.76
C GLN A 138 7.33 14.49 5.15
N THR A 139 7.53 13.17 5.05
CA THR A 139 8.74 12.59 4.47
C THR A 139 8.66 12.50 2.94
N LEU A 140 7.44 12.39 2.40
CA LEU A 140 7.18 12.29 0.97
C LEU A 140 7.30 13.66 0.27
N PRO A 141 7.60 13.70 -1.05
CA PRO A 141 7.77 14.95 -1.77
C PRO A 141 6.48 15.77 -1.80
N GLU A 142 6.57 17.06 -1.46
CA GLU A 142 5.41 17.94 -1.37
C GLU A 142 4.68 18.06 -2.72
N ALA A 143 5.44 18.16 -3.82
CA ALA A 143 4.95 18.33 -5.19
C ALA A 143 4.33 17.05 -5.81
N LYS A 144 4.26 15.94 -5.07
CA LYS A 144 3.70 14.67 -5.55
C LYS A 144 2.45 14.31 -4.74
N PRO A 145 1.41 13.74 -5.37
CA PRO A 145 0.20 13.33 -4.69
C PRO A 145 0.46 12.21 -3.68
N LYS A 146 -0.21 12.30 -2.54
CA LYS A 146 -0.09 11.37 -1.40
C LYS A 146 -1.44 10.68 -1.19
N TYR A 147 -1.49 9.37 -1.40
CA TYR A 147 -2.70 8.55 -1.33
C TYR A 147 -2.75 7.73 -0.04
N CYS A 148 -3.71 7.98 0.85
CA CYS A 148 -3.89 7.18 2.06
C CYS A 148 -4.94 6.08 1.84
N MET A 149 -4.50 4.83 1.85
CA MET A 149 -5.30 3.68 1.44
C MET A 149 -6.25 3.22 2.55
N GLY A 150 -7.51 2.95 2.21
CA GLY A 150 -8.51 2.33 3.08
C GLY A 150 -9.15 3.26 4.13
N VAL A 151 -9.00 4.57 4.00
CA VAL A 151 -9.48 5.57 4.96
C VAL A 151 -10.76 6.24 4.46
N GLY A 152 -11.84 6.19 5.25
CA GLY A 152 -13.13 6.74 4.83
C GLY A 152 -14.06 7.24 5.92
N TYR A 153 -13.63 7.23 7.19
CA TYR A 153 -14.39 7.91 8.24
C TYR A 153 -14.24 9.42 8.07
N ALA A 154 -15.34 10.16 8.21
CA ALA A 154 -15.36 11.60 7.95
C ALA A 154 -14.29 12.37 8.75
N GLU A 155 -14.11 12.04 10.03
CA GLU A 155 -13.06 12.61 10.88
C GLU A 155 -11.65 12.35 10.34
N ASP A 156 -11.39 11.13 9.85
CA ASP A 156 -10.08 10.76 9.34
C ASP A 156 -9.77 11.46 8.03
N LEU A 157 -10.76 11.59 7.15
CA LEU A 157 -10.59 12.33 5.89
C LEU A 157 -10.17 13.77 6.16
N VAL A 158 -10.85 14.46 7.08
CA VAL A 158 -10.55 15.85 7.45
C VAL A 158 -9.16 15.95 8.10
N VAL A 159 -8.86 15.10 9.08
CA VAL A 159 -7.57 15.13 9.78
C VAL A 159 -6.43 14.78 8.84
N CYS A 160 -6.54 13.69 8.07
CA CYS A 160 -5.49 13.29 7.13
C CYS A 160 -5.28 14.34 6.03
N SER A 161 -6.33 15.05 5.59
CA SER A 161 -6.20 16.15 4.62
C SER A 161 -5.35 17.28 5.22
N ALA A 162 -5.62 17.65 6.47
CA ALA A 162 -4.84 18.64 7.21
C ALA A 162 -3.38 18.18 7.47
N LEU A 163 -3.12 16.88 7.43
CA LEU A 163 -1.78 16.29 7.54
C LEU A 163 -1.03 16.15 6.20
N GLY A 164 -1.65 16.56 5.09
CA GLY A 164 -1.01 16.62 3.76
C GLY A 164 -1.31 15.43 2.84
N VAL A 165 -2.37 14.66 3.10
CA VAL A 165 -2.84 13.60 2.18
C VAL A 165 -3.79 14.18 1.13
N ASP A 166 -3.69 13.70 -0.11
CA ASP A 166 -4.38 14.23 -1.27
C ASP A 166 -5.47 13.29 -1.83
N MET A 167 -5.33 11.97 -1.63
CA MET A 167 -6.24 10.95 -2.17
C MET A 167 -6.65 9.92 -1.11
N TYR A 168 -7.85 9.36 -1.26
CA TYR A 168 -8.45 8.38 -0.35
C TYR A 168 -9.31 7.37 -1.09
N ASP A 169 -9.44 6.18 -0.53
CA ASP A 169 -10.43 5.19 -0.92
C ASP A 169 -11.01 4.53 0.34
N CYS A 170 -12.30 4.17 0.31
CA CYS A 170 -12.87 3.33 1.34
C CYS A 170 -14.20 2.72 0.91
N VAL A 171 -14.46 1.49 1.36
CA VAL A 171 -15.76 0.83 1.23
C VAL A 171 -16.78 1.31 2.26
N PHE A 172 -16.39 2.16 3.22
CA PHE A 172 -17.26 2.64 4.30
C PHE A 172 -18.62 3.18 3.81
N PRO A 173 -18.69 4.14 2.86
CA PRO A 173 -19.99 4.70 2.46
C PRO A 173 -20.93 3.65 1.85
N THR A 174 -20.42 2.76 0.99
CA THR A 174 -21.24 1.72 0.34
C THR A 174 -21.65 0.62 1.30
N ARG A 175 -20.76 0.21 2.21
CA ARG A 175 -21.07 -0.82 3.23
C ARG A 175 -22.07 -0.33 4.26
N THR A 176 -21.97 0.93 4.68
CA THR A 176 -22.90 1.51 5.66
C THR A 176 -24.29 1.71 5.06
N ALA A 177 -24.38 2.09 3.77
CA ALA A 177 -25.67 2.30 3.10
C ALA A 177 -26.56 1.04 3.06
N VAL A 178 -25.97 -0.16 3.00
CA VAL A 178 -26.71 -1.44 2.98
C VAL A 178 -26.91 -2.05 4.38
N SER A 179 -26.37 -1.42 5.43
CA SER A 179 -26.49 -1.87 6.82
C SER A 179 -27.60 -1.15 7.59
N ILE A 180 -28.30 -0.23 6.93
CA ILE A 180 -29.47 0.53 7.42
C ILE A 180 -30.68 0.07 6.61
#